data_AF-A0AAU5JIP3-F1
#
_entry.id   AF-A0AAU5JIP3-F1
#
_cell.length_a   1.000
_cell.length_b   1.000
_cell.length_c   1.000
_cell.angle_alpha   90.00
_cell.angle_beta   90.00
_cell.angle_gamma   90.00
#
_symmetry.space_group_name_H-M   'P 1'
#
loop_
_entity.id
_entity.type
_entity.pdbx_description
1 polymer ?
#
loop_
_entity_poly.entity_id
_entity_poly.type
_entity_poly.pdbx_seq_one_letter_code
_entity_poly.pdbx_strand_id
1 'polypeptide(L)'
;MPDTSPTATVPPLPPLAAQAERLIELGVHEIAGVSADALRAFAAGAGADGDGSGALLAVHPDRAPASALAPLLSRDGKPGFVVVDMPDVDDFAPSDITLPDAPFYLVTGVDRGDHMSNWSPDEALPALVKEDRTPLVLTEGILWVLQQPAALERNLCFMTIGSRLRKANGALDARTPAIWISNGTGRDGRERRNAPKVGWCWWGNRHTWLGFASAAGRGR
;
A
#
# COMPACT_ATOMS: atom_id res chain seq x y z
N MET A 1 -9.37 12.19 31.59
CA MET A 1 -8.98 10.86 31.12
C MET A 1 -9.47 10.77 29.69
N PRO A 2 -8.61 10.85 28.65
CA PRO A 2 -9.08 10.61 27.30
C PRO A 2 -9.38 9.11 27.17
N ASP A 3 -10.59 8.81 26.73
CA ASP A 3 -11.04 7.46 26.37
C ASP A 3 -10.10 6.90 25.30
N THR A 4 -9.34 5.86 25.66
CA THR A 4 -8.55 5.10 24.69
C THR A 4 -9.55 4.20 23.98
N SER A 5 -10.14 4.70 22.91
CA SER A 5 -10.94 3.87 22.01
C SER A 5 -10.05 2.71 21.54
N PRO A 6 -10.50 1.46 21.61
CA PRO A 6 -9.70 0.33 21.17
C PRO A 6 -9.34 0.53 19.69
N THR A 7 -8.05 0.55 19.38
CA THR A 7 -7.55 0.54 18.00
C THR A 7 -8.19 -0.64 17.30
N ALA A 8 -8.98 -0.39 16.25
CA ALA A 8 -9.60 -1.45 15.48
C ALA A 8 -8.49 -2.32 14.87
N THR A 9 -8.35 -3.54 15.37
CA THR A 9 -7.35 -4.48 14.89
C THR A 9 -7.66 -4.85 13.46
N VAL A 10 -6.72 -4.61 12.54
CA VAL A 10 -6.85 -5.03 11.14
C VAL A 10 -6.95 -6.56 11.12
N PRO A 11 -7.96 -7.16 10.46
CA PRO A 11 -8.05 -8.62 10.39
C PRO A 11 -6.84 -9.20 9.65
N PRO A 12 -6.47 -10.46 9.91
CA PRO A 12 -5.32 -11.09 9.26
C PRO A 12 -5.48 -11.11 7.73
N LEU A 13 -4.36 -11.14 7.02
CA LEU A 13 -4.36 -11.34 5.57
C LEU A 13 -4.94 -12.72 5.21
N PRO A 14 -5.68 -12.84 4.09
CA PRO A 14 -6.10 -14.15 3.59
C PRO A 14 -4.90 -15.06 3.29
N PRO A 15 -5.07 -16.39 3.24
CA PRO A 15 -4.03 -17.29 2.77
C PRO A 15 -3.53 -16.92 1.36
N LEU A 16 -2.25 -17.17 1.05
CA LEU A 16 -1.63 -16.80 -0.23
C LEU A 16 -2.40 -17.30 -1.46
N ALA A 17 -2.97 -18.51 -1.40
CA ALA A 17 -3.80 -19.05 -2.48
C ALA A 17 -5.06 -18.21 -2.72
N ALA A 18 -5.72 -17.74 -1.66
CA ALA A 18 -6.89 -16.85 -1.77
C ALA A 18 -6.47 -15.46 -2.29
N GLN A 19 -5.30 -14.96 -1.87
CA GLN A 19 -4.74 -13.72 -2.40
C GLN A 19 -4.46 -13.82 -3.90
N ALA A 20 -3.92 -14.95 -4.36
CA ALA A 20 -3.65 -15.22 -5.77
C ALA A 20 -4.93 -15.22 -6.61
N GLU A 21 -5.97 -15.97 -6.20
CA GLU A 21 -7.24 -15.97 -6.90
C GLU A 21 -7.87 -14.58 -6.94
N ARG A 22 -7.80 -13.82 -5.83
CA ARG A 22 -8.31 -12.45 -5.79
C ARG A 22 -7.62 -11.54 -6.82
N LEU A 23 -6.30 -11.63 -6.96
CA LEU A 23 -5.54 -10.87 -7.96
C LEU A 23 -5.86 -11.33 -9.39
N ILE A 24 -6.13 -12.62 -9.59
CA ILE A 24 -6.55 -13.16 -10.89
C ILE A 24 -7.93 -12.61 -11.29
N GLU A 25 -8.91 -12.68 -10.38
CA GLU A 25 -10.26 -12.14 -10.59
C GLU A 25 -10.27 -10.64 -10.90
N LEU A 26 -9.35 -9.89 -10.28
CA LEU A 26 -9.19 -8.45 -10.50
C LEU A 26 -8.41 -8.11 -11.79
N GLY A 27 -7.92 -9.10 -12.53
CA GLY A 27 -7.13 -8.90 -13.76
C GLY A 27 -5.69 -8.44 -13.53
N VAL A 28 -5.18 -8.50 -12.30
CA VAL A 28 -3.80 -8.03 -11.97
C VAL A 28 -2.75 -8.87 -12.70
N HIS A 29 -2.99 -10.16 -12.89
CA HIS A 29 -2.09 -11.02 -13.65
C HIS A 29 -1.95 -10.59 -15.12
N GLU A 30 -3.04 -10.11 -15.74
CA GLU A 30 -3.01 -9.58 -17.10
C GLU A 30 -2.24 -8.26 -17.18
N ILE A 31 -2.48 -7.35 -16.22
CA ILE A 31 -1.71 -6.10 -16.07
C ILE A 31 -0.21 -6.40 -15.98
N ALA A 32 0.14 -7.40 -15.17
CA ALA A 32 1.52 -7.82 -14.95
C ALA A 32 2.15 -8.61 -16.12
N GLY A 33 1.37 -8.97 -17.15
CA GLY A 33 1.86 -9.75 -18.29
C GLY A 33 2.28 -11.17 -17.92
N VAL A 34 1.60 -11.78 -16.94
CA VAL A 34 1.89 -13.10 -16.39
C VAL A 34 0.64 -13.98 -16.41
N SER A 35 0.79 -15.28 -16.65
CA SER A 35 -0.34 -16.21 -16.63
C SER A 35 -0.91 -16.36 -15.22
N ALA A 36 -2.23 -16.60 -15.12
CA ALA A 36 -2.89 -16.95 -13.86
C ALA A 36 -2.24 -18.16 -13.18
N ASP A 37 -1.82 -19.16 -13.95
CA ASP A 37 -1.17 -20.37 -13.42
C ASP A 37 0.19 -20.10 -12.79
N ALA A 38 0.97 -19.16 -13.35
CA ALA A 38 2.24 -18.74 -12.75
C ALA A 38 2.02 -18.08 -11.37
N LEU A 39 0.97 -17.27 -11.23
CA LEU A 39 0.60 -16.64 -9.95
C LEU A 39 0.12 -17.68 -8.93
N ARG A 40 -0.71 -18.64 -9.34
CA ARG A 40 -1.11 -19.78 -8.49
C ARG A 40 0.08 -20.62 -8.05
N ALA A 41 0.98 -20.95 -8.98
CA ALA A 41 2.17 -21.74 -8.69
C ALA A 41 3.10 -21.01 -7.70
N PHE A 42 3.27 -19.70 -7.85
CA PHE A 42 4.03 -18.89 -6.91
C PHE A 42 3.41 -18.95 -5.50
N ALA A 43 2.10 -18.70 -5.38
CA ALA A 43 1.40 -18.74 -4.10
C ALA A 43 1.44 -20.12 -3.44
N ALA A 44 1.33 -21.20 -4.22
CA ALA A 44 1.41 -22.57 -3.72
C ALA A 44 2.82 -22.94 -3.24
N GLY A 45 3.86 -22.52 -3.98
CA GLY A 45 5.25 -22.75 -3.59
C GLY A 45 5.61 -22.00 -2.31
N ALA A 46 5.31 -20.70 -2.25
CA ALA A 46 5.66 -19.87 -1.10
C ALA A 46 4.87 -20.26 0.18
N GLY A 47 3.66 -20.80 0.03
CA GLY A 47 2.89 -21.35 1.15
C GLY A 47 3.35 -22.73 1.63
N ALA A 48 4.27 -23.40 0.92
CA ALA A 48 4.85 -24.67 1.35
C ALA A 48 6.13 -24.48 2.21
N ASP A 49 6.84 -23.36 2.03
CA ASP A 49 8.10 -23.04 2.71
C ASP A 49 7.91 -22.40 4.11
N GLY A 50 6.66 -22.19 4.54
CA GLY A 50 6.27 -21.63 5.84
C GLY A 50 4.75 -21.60 5.99
N ASP A 51 4.22 -21.07 7.10
CA ASP A 51 2.76 -21.00 7.28
C ASP A 51 2.06 -19.99 6.35
N GLY A 52 2.82 -19.16 5.61
CA GLY A 52 2.32 -18.11 4.73
C GLY A 52 1.35 -17.14 5.43
N SER A 53 1.25 -17.21 6.75
CA SER A 53 0.20 -16.61 7.55
C SER A 53 0.57 -15.17 7.81
N GLY A 54 -0.27 -14.24 7.36
CA GLY A 54 0.00 -12.82 7.52
C GLY A 54 1.04 -12.24 6.56
N ALA A 55 1.49 -12.99 5.55
CA ALA A 55 2.29 -12.46 4.45
C ALA A 55 1.38 -11.87 3.35
N LEU A 56 1.78 -10.76 2.75
CA LEU A 56 1.13 -10.14 1.60
C LEU A 56 1.81 -10.61 0.32
N LEU A 57 1.03 -11.16 -0.62
CA LEU A 57 1.48 -11.45 -1.97
C LEU A 57 1.53 -10.13 -2.76
N ALA A 58 2.74 -9.69 -3.10
CA ALA A 58 2.99 -8.48 -3.86
C ALA A 58 3.36 -8.77 -5.32
N VAL A 59 3.05 -7.83 -6.21
CA VAL A 59 3.44 -7.82 -7.62
C VAL A 59 4.44 -6.69 -7.82
N HIS A 60 5.51 -6.94 -8.57
CA HIS A 60 6.55 -5.94 -8.79
C HIS A 60 5.98 -4.66 -9.45
N PRO A 61 6.35 -3.44 -8.99
CA PRO A 61 5.81 -2.19 -9.54
C PRO A 61 6.06 -2.04 -11.06
N ASP A 62 7.17 -2.57 -11.59
CA ASP A 62 7.46 -2.57 -13.03
C ASP A 62 6.49 -3.44 -13.86
N ARG A 63 5.72 -4.31 -13.20
CA ARG A 63 4.71 -5.17 -13.83
C ARG A 63 3.30 -4.62 -13.61
N ALA A 64 3.01 -4.15 -12.41
CA ALA A 64 1.70 -3.61 -12.05
C ALA A 64 1.85 -2.22 -11.43
N PRO A 65 1.82 -1.14 -12.24
CA PRO A 65 2.01 0.22 -11.75
C PRO A 65 0.82 0.69 -10.92
N ALA A 66 1.05 1.70 -10.08
CA ALA A 66 0.05 2.21 -9.14
C ALA A 66 -1.18 2.80 -9.84
N SER A 67 -1.00 3.44 -10.99
CA SER A 67 -2.09 3.97 -11.82
C SER A 67 -3.05 2.88 -12.32
N ALA A 68 -2.54 1.67 -12.59
CA ALA A 68 -3.32 0.52 -13.02
C ALA A 68 -3.99 -0.20 -11.84
N LEU A 69 -3.34 -0.24 -10.68
CA LEU A 69 -3.86 -0.92 -9.49
C LEU A 69 -4.89 -0.09 -8.71
N ALA A 70 -4.71 1.24 -8.61
CA ALA A 70 -5.57 2.09 -7.80
C ALA A 70 -7.07 2.03 -8.16
N PRO A 71 -7.46 1.95 -9.46
CA PRO A 71 -8.87 1.78 -9.84
C PRO A 71 -9.50 0.45 -9.41
N LEU A 72 -8.70 -0.58 -9.12
CA LEU A 72 -9.17 -1.90 -8.68
C LEU A 72 -9.57 -1.93 -7.21
N LEU A 73 -9.13 -0.94 -6.42
CA LEU A 73 -9.59 -0.77 -5.05
C LEU A 73 -11.11 -0.58 -5.05
N SER A 74 -11.79 -1.12 -4.05
CA SER A 74 -13.23 -0.95 -3.92
C SER A 74 -13.63 -0.82 -2.46
N ARG A 75 -14.55 0.11 -2.18
CA ARG A 75 -15.18 0.25 -0.86
C ARG A 75 -16.65 0.57 -1.04
N ASP A 76 -17.53 -0.27 -0.47
CA ASP A 76 -18.98 -0.17 -0.62
C ASP A 76 -19.42 -0.02 -2.09
N GLY A 77 -18.79 -0.79 -2.99
CA GLY A 77 -19.05 -0.75 -4.43
C GLY A 77 -18.47 0.46 -5.16
N LYS A 78 -17.75 1.36 -4.48
CA LYS A 78 -17.10 2.52 -5.11
C LYS A 78 -15.67 2.20 -5.52
N PRO A 79 -15.30 2.37 -6.81
CA PRO A 79 -13.95 2.13 -7.26
C PRO A 79 -13.00 3.19 -6.73
N GLY A 80 -11.77 2.76 -6.49
CA GLY A 80 -10.67 3.65 -6.14
C GLY A 80 -10.28 4.58 -7.28
N PHE A 81 -9.37 5.49 -6.98
CA PHE A 81 -8.82 6.42 -7.95
C PHE A 81 -7.49 6.99 -7.46
N VAL A 82 -6.70 7.47 -8.41
CA VAL A 82 -5.57 8.36 -8.15
C VAL A 82 -6.09 9.80 -8.19
N VAL A 83 -5.68 10.61 -7.23
CA VAL A 83 -6.00 12.04 -7.21
C VAL A 83 -5.50 12.73 -8.48
N VAL A 84 -6.30 13.65 -9.02
CA VAL A 84 -6.01 14.33 -10.30
C VAL A 84 -4.71 15.14 -10.30
N ASP A 85 -4.18 15.50 -9.13
CA ASP A 85 -2.91 16.23 -8.98
C ASP A 85 -1.68 15.34 -8.74
N MET A 86 -1.82 14.06 -9.05
CA MET A 86 -0.73 13.09 -9.05
C MET A 86 -0.73 12.30 -10.38
N PRO A 87 -0.65 12.97 -11.54
CA PRO A 87 -0.61 12.28 -12.85
C PRO A 87 0.65 11.42 -13.02
N ASP A 88 1.69 11.74 -12.25
CA ASP A 88 3.01 11.11 -12.17
C ASP A 88 3.10 10.04 -11.07
N VAL A 89 1.96 9.46 -10.67
CA VAL A 89 1.88 8.47 -9.58
C VAL A 89 2.83 7.28 -9.77
N ASP A 90 3.05 6.87 -11.02
CA ASP A 90 3.91 5.73 -11.34
C ASP A 90 5.40 6.04 -11.25
N ASP A 91 5.77 7.32 -11.23
CA ASP A 91 7.16 7.77 -11.08
C ASP A 91 7.62 7.76 -9.61
N PHE A 92 6.71 7.48 -8.66
CA PHE A 92 7.03 7.31 -7.23
C PHE A 92 7.62 5.92 -6.95
N ALA A 93 8.88 5.77 -7.33
CA ALA A 93 9.65 4.53 -7.21
C ALA A 93 10.11 4.22 -5.77
N PRO A 94 10.49 2.96 -5.47
CA PRO A 94 11.12 2.60 -4.20
C PRO A 94 12.34 3.50 -3.89
N SER A 95 12.42 4.02 -2.67
CA SER A 95 13.54 4.83 -2.18
C SER A 95 14.21 4.14 -1.01
N ASP A 96 15.51 3.88 -1.13
CA ASP A 96 16.32 3.21 -0.10
C ASP A 96 15.79 1.83 0.32
N ILE A 97 15.00 1.21 -0.57
CA ILE A 97 14.42 -0.13 -0.42
C ILE A 97 14.78 -0.92 -1.68
N THR A 98 15.35 -2.11 -1.50
CA THR A 98 15.56 -3.06 -2.59
C THR A 98 14.41 -4.05 -2.62
N LEU A 99 13.68 -4.08 -3.74
CA LEU A 99 12.65 -5.09 -3.97
C LEU A 99 13.28 -6.37 -4.56
N PRO A 100 12.70 -7.55 -4.30
CA PRO A 100 13.14 -8.78 -4.95
C PRO A 100 13.04 -8.69 -6.48
N ASP A 101 14.08 -9.13 -7.19
CA ASP A 101 14.11 -9.20 -8.66
C ASP A 101 13.30 -10.40 -9.17
N ALA A 102 11.97 -10.30 -9.01
CA ALA A 102 10.99 -11.30 -9.38
C ALA A 102 9.63 -10.62 -9.67
N PRO A 103 8.79 -11.20 -10.54
CA PRO A 103 7.47 -10.63 -10.83
C PRO A 103 6.54 -10.60 -9.61
N PHE A 104 6.74 -11.55 -8.69
CA PHE A 104 6.01 -11.67 -7.44
C PHE A 104 6.99 -11.83 -6.29
N TYR A 105 6.58 -11.35 -5.12
CA TYR A 105 7.32 -11.51 -3.87
C TYR A 105 6.36 -11.43 -2.69
N LEU A 106 6.83 -11.83 -1.52
CA LEU A 106 6.10 -11.74 -0.26
C LEU A 106 6.60 -10.56 0.57
N VAL A 107 5.65 -9.87 1.21
CA VAL A 107 5.90 -8.84 2.22
C VAL A 107 5.40 -9.33 3.57
N THR A 108 6.26 -9.35 4.57
CA THR A 108 5.94 -9.92 5.89
C THR A 108 5.88 -8.87 6.99
N GLY A 109 5.08 -9.15 8.02
CA GLY A 109 4.94 -8.27 9.18
C GLY A 109 4.40 -6.89 8.80
N VAL A 110 3.41 -6.84 7.90
CA VAL A 110 2.77 -5.58 7.47
C VAL A 110 2.09 -4.91 8.66
N ASP A 111 2.38 -3.63 8.87
CA ASP A 111 1.80 -2.79 9.92
C ASP A 111 1.30 -1.48 9.30
N ARG A 112 0.13 -0.99 9.74
CA ARG A 112 -0.48 0.27 9.25
C ARG A 112 0.26 1.52 9.76
N GLY A 113 0.97 1.39 10.87
CA GLY A 113 1.70 2.46 11.55
C GLY A 113 0.81 3.35 12.42
N ASP A 114 -0.30 2.83 12.96
CA ASP A 114 -1.27 3.63 13.76
C ASP A 114 -0.61 4.30 14.99
N HIS A 115 0.38 3.64 15.58
CA HIS A 115 1.14 4.15 16.73
C HIS A 115 1.99 5.40 16.40
N MET A 116 2.23 5.67 15.12
CA MET A 116 2.90 6.88 14.62
C MET A 116 1.88 7.95 14.17
N SER A 117 0.63 7.88 14.63
CA SER A 117 -0.37 8.92 14.41
C SER A 117 0.15 10.29 14.89
N ASN A 118 -0.09 11.33 14.07
CA ASN A 118 0.41 12.70 14.26
C ASN A 118 1.93 12.88 14.10
N TRP A 119 2.65 11.89 13.56
CA TRP A 119 4.02 12.06 13.12
C TRP A 119 4.06 12.61 11.70
N SER A 120 5.22 13.14 11.31
CA SER A 120 5.52 13.45 9.91
C SER A 120 6.33 12.32 9.25
N PRO A 121 6.28 12.18 7.91
CA PRO A 121 7.19 11.27 7.19
C PRO A 121 8.67 11.40 7.60
N ASP A 122 9.13 12.64 7.83
CA ASP A 122 10.50 12.96 8.26
C ASP A 122 10.88 12.34 9.61
N GLU A 123 9.92 12.23 10.53
CA GLU A 123 10.12 11.61 11.84
C GLU A 123 9.87 10.10 11.81
N ALA A 124 8.88 9.66 11.04
CA ALA A 124 8.47 8.27 10.98
C ALA A 124 9.53 7.39 10.31
N LEU A 125 10.15 7.86 9.22
CA LEU A 125 11.18 7.09 8.52
C LEU A 125 12.35 6.64 9.42
N PRO A 126 13.05 7.53 10.15
CA PRO A 126 14.15 7.11 11.02
C PRO A 126 13.70 6.24 12.19
N ALA A 127 12.46 6.42 12.69
CA ALA A 127 11.91 5.56 13.74
C ALA A 127 11.65 4.14 13.24
N LEU A 128 11.05 3.99 12.05
CA LEU A 128 10.87 2.68 11.41
C LEU A 128 12.20 1.97 11.19
N VAL A 129 13.21 2.69 10.68
CA VAL A 129 14.56 2.13 10.48
C VAL A 129 15.18 1.67 11.80
N LYS A 130 14.99 2.41 12.90
CA LYS A 130 15.47 2.02 14.23
C LYS A 130 14.77 0.76 14.77
N GLU A 131 13.57 0.47 14.30
CA GLU A 131 12.82 -0.76 14.60
C GLU A 131 13.12 -1.90 13.64
N ASP A 132 14.16 -1.76 12.78
CA ASP A 132 14.51 -2.69 11.71
C ASP A 132 13.35 -2.93 10.72
N ARG A 133 12.48 -1.94 10.57
CA ARG A 133 11.36 -1.94 9.64
C ARG A 133 11.66 -1.08 8.43
N THR A 134 11.06 -1.43 7.31
CA THR A 134 11.11 -0.63 6.09
C THR A 134 9.71 -0.16 5.73
N PRO A 135 9.52 1.10 5.29
CA PRO A 135 8.22 1.54 4.81
C PRO A 135 7.70 0.69 3.65
N LEU A 136 6.38 0.61 3.49
CA LEU A 136 5.79 0.06 2.27
C LEU A 136 6.01 1.00 1.09
N VAL A 137 6.24 0.42 -0.09
CA VAL A 137 6.11 1.13 -1.36
C VAL A 137 4.62 1.24 -1.74
N LEU A 138 4.28 2.17 -2.62
CA LEU A 138 2.88 2.49 -2.93
C LEU A 138 2.09 1.27 -3.44
N THR A 139 2.68 0.48 -4.35
CA THR A 139 2.00 -0.69 -4.91
C THR A 139 1.75 -1.77 -3.86
N GLU A 140 2.64 -1.97 -2.89
CA GLU A 140 2.40 -2.85 -1.74
C GLU A 140 1.22 -2.38 -0.91
N GLY A 141 1.12 -1.07 -0.63
CA GLY A 141 -0.03 -0.50 0.08
C GLY A 141 -1.34 -0.72 -0.66
N ILE A 142 -1.35 -0.57 -1.99
CA ILE A 142 -2.55 -0.81 -2.81
C ILE A 142 -2.92 -2.30 -2.77
N LEU A 143 -1.96 -3.20 -2.99
CA LEU A 143 -2.16 -4.64 -2.96
C LEU A 143 -2.65 -5.09 -1.57
N TRP A 144 -2.14 -4.49 -0.50
CA TRP A 144 -2.64 -4.75 0.84
C TRP A 144 -4.14 -4.45 0.98
N VAL A 145 -4.59 -3.29 0.52
CA VAL A 145 -6.02 -2.93 0.59
C VAL A 145 -6.87 -3.80 -0.34
N LEU A 146 -6.34 -4.27 -1.47
CA LEU A 146 -7.04 -5.23 -2.34
C LEU A 146 -7.31 -6.56 -1.62
N GLN A 147 -6.38 -7.02 -0.78
CA GLN A 147 -6.50 -8.28 -0.03
C GLN A 147 -7.25 -8.11 1.30
N GLN A 148 -7.06 -6.97 1.96
CA GLN A 148 -7.65 -6.64 3.24
C GLN A 148 -8.25 -5.24 3.21
N PRO A 149 -9.48 -5.07 2.66
CA PRO A 149 -10.12 -3.76 2.57
C PRO A 149 -10.30 -3.06 3.93
N ALA A 150 -10.39 -3.83 5.02
CA ALA A 150 -10.48 -3.30 6.39
C ALA A 150 -9.18 -2.62 6.87
N ALA A 151 -8.06 -2.77 6.16
CA ALA A 151 -6.87 -1.97 6.40
C ALA A 151 -7.14 -0.47 6.18
N LEU A 152 -8.12 -0.13 5.33
CA LEU A 152 -8.54 1.24 5.06
C LEU A 152 -9.82 1.59 5.81
N GLU A 153 -9.67 2.21 6.98
CA GLU A 153 -10.79 2.64 7.81
C GLU A 153 -10.79 4.17 7.99
N ARG A 154 -11.98 4.74 8.22
CA ARG A 154 -12.10 6.18 8.43
C ARG A 154 -11.32 6.56 9.70
N ASN A 155 -10.42 7.54 9.56
CA ASN A 155 -9.48 7.97 10.58
C ASN A 155 -8.32 6.99 10.89
N LEU A 156 -8.25 5.86 10.18
CA LEU A 156 -7.19 4.85 10.29
C LEU A 156 -6.76 4.46 8.86
N CYS A 157 -6.14 5.42 8.19
CA CYS A 157 -5.57 5.29 6.85
C CYS A 157 -4.03 5.33 6.96
N PHE A 158 -3.28 5.31 5.85
CA PHE A 158 -1.82 5.26 5.96
C PHE A 158 -1.07 5.86 4.77
N MET A 159 0.15 6.31 5.05
CA MET A 159 1.15 6.73 4.06
C MET A 159 2.04 5.55 3.65
N THR A 160 2.55 5.58 2.41
CA THR A 160 3.48 4.59 1.84
C THR A 160 4.80 5.28 1.51
N ILE A 161 5.52 5.69 2.57
CA ILE A 161 6.68 6.58 2.46
C ILE A 161 7.93 5.93 1.86
N GLY A 162 7.87 4.64 1.55
CA GLY A 162 8.90 3.90 0.82
C GLY A 162 8.94 4.23 -0.67
N SER A 163 7.89 4.87 -1.19
CA SER A 163 7.81 5.36 -2.56
C SER A 163 8.10 6.86 -2.60
N ARG A 164 9.13 7.28 -3.35
CA ARG A 164 9.50 8.69 -3.53
C ARG A 164 9.74 9.01 -4.99
N LEU A 165 9.34 10.21 -5.41
CA LEU A 165 9.65 10.75 -6.71
C LEU A 165 10.98 11.49 -6.67
N ARG A 166 11.91 11.15 -7.57
CA ARG A 166 13.16 11.89 -7.77
C ARG A 166 13.00 12.83 -8.96
N LYS A 167 13.20 14.13 -8.73
CA LYS A 167 13.12 15.16 -9.77
C LYS A 167 14.36 15.13 -10.66
N ALA A 168 14.27 15.75 -11.83
CA ALA A 168 15.39 15.88 -12.78
C ALA A 168 16.66 16.51 -12.17
N ASN A 169 16.51 17.34 -11.13
CA ASN A 169 17.65 17.94 -10.42
C ASN A 169 18.24 17.06 -9.31
N GLY A 170 17.83 15.79 -9.22
CA GLY A 170 18.31 14.81 -8.24
C GLY A 170 17.65 14.90 -6.86
N ALA A 171 16.96 15.99 -6.55
CA ALA A 171 16.25 16.17 -5.28
C ALA A 171 14.96 15.34 -5.23
N LEU A 172 14.56 14.91 -4.04
CA LEU A 172 13.28 14.26 -3.84
C LEU A 172 12.13 15.29 -3.93
N ASP A 173 11.02 14.88 -4.52
CA ASP A 173 9.75 15.59 -4.41
C ASP A 173 9.27 15.56 -2.96
N ALA A 174 8.63 16.65 -2.52
CA ALA A 174 8.10 16.76 -1.17
C ALA A 174 6.76 16.02 -1.01
N ARG A 175 6.05 15.73 -2.10
CA ARG A 175 4.88 14.87 -2.11
C ARG A 175 5.31 13.45 -1.72
N THR A 176 4.51 12.83 -0.87
CA THR A 176 4.75 11.47 -0.38
C THR A 176 3.45 10.69 -0.49
N PRO A 177 3.42 9.50 -1.13
CA PRO A 177 2.19 8.78 -1.40
C PRO A 177 1.46 8.32 -0.13
N ALA A 178 0.14 8.29 -0.21
CA ALA A 178 -0.74 7.80 0.84
C ALA A 178 -2.03 7.23 0.25
N ILE A 179 -2.69 6.36 1.03
CA ILE A 179 -3.96 5.73 0.67
C ILE A 179 -4.97 6.05 1.76
N TRP A 180 -6.11 6.64 1.39
CA TRP A 180 -7.15 7.02 2.35
C TRP A 180 -8.56 6.99 1.76
N ILE A 181 -9.56 7.20 2.61
CA ILE A 181 -10.96 7.31 2.18
C ILE A 181 -11.26 8.77 1.81
N SER A 182 -11.63 9.03 0.56
CA SER A 182 -11.96 10.38 0.11
C SER A 182 -13.21 10.93 0.82
N ASN A 183 -13.17 12.20 1.19
CA ASN A 183 -14.34 12.93 1.69
C ASN A 183 -15.25 13.45 0.56
N GLY A 184 -14.83 13.30 -0.70
CA GLY A 184 -15.55 13.79 -1.88
C GLY A 184 -15.66 15.32 -1.93
N THR A 185 -14.55 16.00 -1.64
CA THR A 185 -14.46 17.46 -1.58
C THR A 185 -13.42 17.98 -2.58
N GLY A 186 -13.49 19.28 -2.91
CA GLY A 186 -12.57 19.89 -3.86
C GLY A 186 -12.60 19.20 -5.22
N ARG A 187 -11.42 18.86 -5.74
CA ARG A 187 -11.26 18.21 -7.05
C ARG A 187 -11.70 16.74 -7.08
N ASP A 188 -11.88 16.10 -5.93
CA ASP A 188 -12.34 14.72 -5.89
C ASP A 188 -13.83 14.61 -6.27
N GLY A 189 -14.62 15.67 -6.05
CA GLY A 189 -16.07 15.67 -6.31
C GLY A 189 -16.89 14.81 -5.35
N ARG A 190 -18.19 15.12 -5.22
CA ARG A 190 -19.10 14.43 -4.27
C ARG A 190 -19.28 12.95 -4.61
N GLU A 191 -19.14 12.59 -5.88
CA GLU A 191 -19.24 11.24 -6.41
C GLU A 191 -18.18 10.31 -5.81
N ARG A 192 -16.97 10.82 -5.54
CA ARG A 192 -15.86 10.07 -4.92
C ARG A 192 -15.91 10.03 -3.40
N ARG A 193 -16.92 10.62 -2.75
CA ARG A 193 -17.10 10.49 -1.30
C ARG A 193 -17.16 9.01 -0.90
N ASN A 194 -16.38 8.63 0.12
CA ASN A 194 -16.23 7.26 0.63
C ASN A 194 -15.50 6.27 -0.31
N ALA A 195 -14.96 6.72 -1.44
CA ALA A 195 -14.13 5.88 -2.30
C ALA A 195 -12.68 5.80 -1.77
N PRO A 196 -11.96 4.69 -1.98
CA PRO A 196 -10.52 4.62 -1.78
C PRO A 196 -9.81 5.64 -2.67
N LYS A 197 -8.81 6.33 -2.12
CA LYS A 197 -8.05 7.35 -2.82
C LYS A 197 -6.58 7.08 -2.64
N VAL A 198 -5.87 6.95 -3.75
CA VAL A 198 -4.42 7.09 -3.81
C VAL A 198 -4.11 8.56 -4.06
N GLY A 199 -3.31 9.16 -3.19
CA GLY A 199 -2.82 10.51 -3.40
C GLY A 199 -1.57 10.75 -2.60
N TRP A 200 -1.35 11.97 -2.14
CA TRP A 200 -0.13 12.34 -1.45
C TRP A 200 -0.39 13.33 -0.30
N CYS A 201 0.59 13.39 0.61
CA CYS A 201 0.74 14.43 1.62
C CYS A 201 2.17 14.98 1.56
N TRP A 202 2.44 16.12 2.22
CA TRP A 202 3.79 16.69 2.26
C TRP A 202 4.70 15.93 3.23
N TRP A 203 5.99 15.84 2.92
CA TRP A 203 7.02 15.18 3.73
C TRP A 203 7.08 15.66 5.20
N GLY A 204 6.76 16.94 5.45
CA GLY A 204 6.73 17.51 6.81
C GLY A 204 5.34 17.56 7.44
N ASN A 205 4.29 17.11 6.76
CA ASN A 205 2.93 17.19 7.28
C ASN A 205 2.65 16.13 8.34
N ARG A 206 1.82 16.48 9.31
CA ARG A 206 1.31 15.58 10.35
C ARG A 206 -0.18 15.36 10.20
N HIS A 207 -0.61 14.12 10.45
CA HIS A 207 -2.00 13.74 10.39
C HIS A 207 -2.33 12.79 11.55
N THR A 208 -3.41 13.06 12.28
CA THR A 208 -3.90 12.18 13.34
C THR A 208 -4.66 10.96 12.80
N TRP A 209 -4.85 10.88 11.49
CA TRP A 209 -5.65 9.87 10.79
C TRP A 209 -4.87 9.04 9.76
N LEU A 210 -3.57 9.32 9.61
CA LEU A 210 -2.65 8.54 8.79
C LEU A 210 -1.57 7.94 9.68
N GLY A 211 -1.42 6.62 9.61
CA GLY A 211 -0.21 5.92 10.02
C GLY A 211 0.84 5.90 8.90
N PHE A 212 1.96 5.23 9.17
CA PHE A 212 3.06 5.03 8.22
C PHE A 212 3.25 3.54 7.98
N ALA A 213 2.71 3.05 6.85
CA ALA A 213 2.69 1.62 6.60
C ALA A 213 4.11 1.09 6.38
N SER A 214 4.41 -0.05 7.00
CA SER A 214 5.75 -0.65 7.01
C SER A 214 5.69 -2.17 7.00
N ALA A 215 6.83 -2.79 6.71
CA ALA A 215 7.03 -4.23 6.71
C ALA A 215 8.30 -4.61 7.50
N ALA A 216 8.30 -5.83 8.02
CA ALA A 216 9.46 -6.46 8.64
C ALA A 216 10.42 -7.07 7.60
N GLY A 217 9.92 -7.45 6.42
CA GLY A 217 10.76 -8.06 5.39
C GLY A 217 10.10 -8.24 4.03
N ARG A 218 10.94 -8.50 3.02
CA ARG A 218 10.57 -8.87 1.65
C ARG A 218 11.37 -10.09 1.23
N GLY A 219 10.71 -11.08 0.66
CA GLY A 219 11.34 -12.33 0.22
C GLY A 219 10.64 -12.90 -1.01
N ARG A 220 11.30 -13.80 -1.72
CA ARG A 220 10.69 -14.53 -2.82
C ARG A 220 9.86 -15.68 -2.28
#